data_AF-A0A2M8S8I6-F1
#
_entry.id   AF-A0A2M8S8I6-F1
#
_cell.length_a   1.000
_cell.length_b   1.000
_cell.length_c   1.000
_cell.angle_alpha   90.00
_cell.angle_beta   90.00
_cell.angle_gamma   90.00
#
_symmetry.space_group_name_H-M   'P 1'
#
loop_
_entity.id
_entity.type
_entity.pdbx_description
1 polymer ?
#
loop_
_entity_poly.entity_id
_entity_poly.type
_entity_poly.pdbx_seq_one_letter_code
_entity_poly.pdbx_strand_id
1 'polypeptide(L)'
;YRYCQDEKITFTRSRPYKKNDQAHVEQKNWSVVRHTVGYDRLESEQELALLEDIYAALRLYVNFFQPVLKLQAKERLGNKVIRRYDQAKTPYQRILERQDIPLQTKAHLMNLYLHLNPVELRRRIDGKVAQLWKIAP
;
A
#
# COMPACT_ATOMS: atom_id res chain seq x y z
N TYR A 1 -4.94 5.52 -24.17
CA TYR A 1 -5.48 6.89 -24.02
C TYR A 1 -7.00 6.88 -23.95
N ARG A 2 -7.69 6.15 -24.85
CA ARG A 2 -9.16 6.02 -24.92
C ARG A 2 -9.86 5.81 -23.57
N TYR A 3 -9.52 4.75 -22.84
CA TYR A 3 -10.07 4.49 -21.49
C TYR A 3 -9.95 5.70 -20.53
N CYS A 4 -8.80 6.37 -20.49
CA CYS A 4 -8.62 7.55 -19.63
C CYS A 4 -9.45 8.76 -20.08
N GLN A 5 -9.75 8.89 -21.37
CA GLN A 5 -10.64 9.93 -21.87
C GLN A 5 -12.10 9.60 -21.51
N ASP A 6 -12.50 8.35 -21.73
CA ASP A 6 -13.85 7.86 -21.45
C ASP A 6 -14.18 8.00 -19.95
N GLU A 7 -13.23 7.62 -19.09
CA GLU A 7 -13.35 7.70 -17.62
C GLU A 7 -12.97 9.08 -17.05
N LYS A 8 -12.65 10.07 -17.90
CA LYS A 8 -12.23 11.43 -17.49
C LYS A 8 -11.07 11.44 -16.48
N ILE A 9 -10.17 10.46 -16.59
CA ILE A 9 -9.00 10.33 -15.73
C ILE A 9 -8.00 11.42 -16.11
N THR A 10 -7.84 12.39 -15.23
CA THR A 10 -6.87 13.46 -15.40
C THR A 10 -5.46 12.92 -15.13
N PHE A 11 -4.60 12.92 -16.14
CA PHE A 11 -3.19 12.62 -15.94
C PHE A 11 -2.52 13.75 -15.16
N THR A 12 -2.41 13.58 -13.84
CA THR A 12 -1.52 14.37 -13.01
C THR A 12 -0.09 13.90 -13.28
N ARG A 13 0.62 14.60 -14.17
CA ARG A 13 1.90 14.16 -14.74
C ARG A 13 2.89 13.64 -13.69
N SER A 14 3.41 12.43 -13.92
CA SER A 14 4.86 12.21 -13.87
C SER A 14 5.50 12.93 -15.06
N ARG A 15 6.64 13.59 -14.85
CA ARG A 15 7.38 14.30 -15.89
C ARG A 15 7.71 13.32 -17.03
N PRO A 16 7.35 13.64 -18.30
CA PRO A 16 7.69 12.80 -19.43
C PRO A 16 9.19 12.48 -19.43
N TYR A 17 9.53 11.22 -19.69
CA TYR A 17 10.90 10.69 -19.70
C TYR A 17 11.65 10.69 -18.36
N LYS A 18 10.97 10.93 -17.23
CA LYS A 18 11.61 10.88 -15.91
C LYS A 18 11.20 9.65 -15.11
N LYS A 19 11.94 8.55 -15.30
CA LYS A 19 11.68 7.22 -14.69
C LYS A 19 11.63 7.22 -13.14
N ASN A 20 12.24 8.21 -12.48
CA ASN A 20 12.31 8.30 -11.01
C ASN A 20 11.32 9.30 -10.40
N ASP A 21 10.30 9.75 -11.14
CA ASP A 21 9.42 10.83 -10.67
C ASP A 21 8.34 10.40 -9.69
N GLN A 22 8.18 9.09 -9.47
CA GLN A 22 7.14 8.50 -8.63
C GLN A 22 7.72 7.58 -7.56
N ALA A 23 8.91 7.89 -7.06
CA ALA A 23 9.67 7.01 -6.16
C ALA A 23 8.87 6.51 -4.93
N HIS A 24 7.96 7.33 -4.38
CA HIS A 24 7.11 6.93 -3.26
C HIS A 24 5.98 5.97 -3.66
N VAL A 25 5.36 6.19 -4.82
CA VAL A 25 4.33 5.29 -5.36
C VAL A 25 4.99 3.96 -5.75
N GLU A 26 6.13 4.01 -6.44
CA GLU A 26 6.88 2.82 -6.84
C GLU A 26 7.40 2.02 -5.64
N GLN A 27 7.81 2.69 -4.56
CA GLN A 27 8.16 2.02 -3.31
C GLN A 27 6.99 1.20 -2.77
N LYS A 28 5.77 1.73 -2.80
CA LYS A 28 4.56 1.03 -2.34
C LYS A 28 4.08 -0.03 -3.33
N ASN A 29 4.21 0.22 -4.62
CA ASN A 29 3.93 -0.75 -5.67
C ASN A 29 4.82 -1.99 -5.46
N TRP A 30 6.12 -1.80 -5.29
CA TRP A 30 7.01 -2.92 -5.00
C TRP A 30 6.71 -3.60 -3.67
N SER A 31 6.69 -2.84 -2.56
CA SER A 31 6.60 -3.42 -1.20
C SER A 31 5.25 -4.02 -0.82
N VAL A 32 4.15 -3.58 -1.45
CA VAL A 32 2.79 -4.01 -1.11
C VAL A 32 2.14 -4.77 -2.26
N VAL A 33 2.13 -4.20 -3.47
CA VAL A 33 1.39 -4.77 -4.61
C VAL A 33 2.14 -5.98 -5.17
N ARG A 34 3.34 -5.77 -5.73
CA ARG A 34 4.11 -6.81 -6.43
C ARG A 34 4.55 -7.94 -5.52
N HIS A 35 4.88 -7.64 -4.27
CA HIS A 35 5.18 -8.67 -3.27
C HIS A 35 3.97 -9.56 -2.92
N THR A 36 2.75 -9.07 -3.12
CA THR A 36 1.53 -9.82 -2.80
C THR A 36 1.02 -10.61 -4.00
N VAL A 37 0.89 -9.97 -5.17
CA VAL A 37 0.20 -10.58 -6.32
C VAL A 37 1.14 -11.01 -7.46
N GLY A 38 2.43 -10.63 -7.41
CA GLY A 38 3.40 -10.98 -8.44
C GLY A 38 3.51 -9.93 -9.56
N TYR A 39 3.92 -10.40 -10.73
CA TYR A 39 4.23 -9.58 -11.91
C TYR A 39 3.37 -9.92 -13.13
N ASP A 40 2.49 -10.91 -13.01
CA ASP A 40 1.72 -11.44 -14.12
C ASP A 40 0.71 -10.43 -14.63
N ARG A 41 0.36 -10.58 -15.91
CA ARG A 41 -0.61 -9.72 -16.57
C ARG A 41 -1.99 -10.34 -16.42
N LEU A 42 -2.83 -9.65 -15.66
CA LEU A 42 -4.20 -10.05 -15.36
C LEU A 42 -5.15 -9.31 -16.29
N GLU A 43 -6.00 -10.03 -17.01
CA GLU A 43 -6.83 -9.49 -18.10
C GLU A 43 -8.31 -9.84 -18.00
N SER A 44 -8.68 -10.79 -17.15
CA SER A 44 -10.04 -11.28 -16.99
C SER A 44 -10.80 -10.59 -15.85
N GLU A 45 -12.13 -10.56 -15.95
CA GLU A 45 -13.01 -10.07 -14.89
C GLU A 45 -12.88 -10.88 -13.60
N GLN A 46 -12.61 -12.18 -13.72
CA GLN A 46 -12.41 -13.07 -12.57
C GLN A 46 -11.13 -12.71 -11.79
N GLU A 47 -10.03 -12.42 -12.48
CA GLU A 47 -8.80 -11.95 -11.85
C GLU A 47 -9.00 -10.58 -11.20
N LEU A 48 -9.73 -9.68 -11.84
CA LEU A 48 -10.07 -8.37 -11.27
C LEU A 48 -10.84 -8.52 -9.95
N ALA A 49 -11.88 -9.36 -9.92
CA ALA A 49 -12.66 -9.61 -8.71
C ALA A 49 -11.80 -10.18 -7.57
N LEU A 50 -10.86 -11.08 -7.88
CA LEU A 50 -9.91 -11.59 -6.88
C LEU A 50 -8.95 -10.51 -6.39
N LEU A 51 -8.45 -9.65 -7.27
CA LEU A 51 -7.60 -8.52 -6.88
C LEU A 51 -8.33 -7.56 -5.94
N GLU A 52 -9.58 -7.20 -6.24
CA GLU A 52 -10.40 -6.35 -5.37
C GLU A 52 -10.54 -6.96 -3.97
N ASP A 53 -10.82 -8.26 -3.90
CA ASP A 53 -10.92 -9.02 -2.66
C ASP A 53 -9.60 -9.04 -1.86
N ILE A 54 -8.48 -9.28 -2.55
CA ILE A 54 -7.14 -9.28 -1.95
C ILE A 54 -6.84 -7.88 -1.38
N TYR A 55 -7.04 -6.83 -2.17
CA TYR A 55 -6.71 -5.47 -1.75
C TYR A 55 -7.61 -4.93 -0.65
N ALA A 56 -8.89 -5.34 -0.61
CA ALA A 56 -9.80 -5.00 0.48
C ALA A 56 -9.30 -5.49 1.85
N ALA A 57 -8.70 -6.69 1.90
CA ALA A 57 -8.07 -7.23 3.11
C ALA A 57 -6.65 -6.67 3.33
N LEU A 58 -5.84 -6.59 2.26
CA LEU A 58 -4.45 -6.15 2.33
C LEU A 58 -4.32 -4.72 2.85
N ARG A 59 -5.21 -3.80 2.44
CA ARG A 59 -5.19 -2.42 2.93
C ARG A 59 -5.37 -2.36 4.45
N LEU A 60 -6.17 -3.24 5.03
CA LEU A 60 -6.38 -3.30 6.48
C LEU A 60 -5.15 -3.89 7.16
N TYR A 61 -4.63 -4.98 6.62
CA TYR A 61 -3.42 -5.64 7.14
C TYR A 61 -2.23 -4.68 7.19
N VAL A 62 -1.92 -4.02 6.07
CA VAL A 62 -0.76 -3.14 5.94
C VAL A 62 -0.91 -1.88 6.79
N ASN A 63 -2.10 -1.26 6.82
CA ASN A 63 -2.25 0.03 7.52
C ASN A 63 -2.38 -0.11 9.03
N PHE A 64 -2.94 -1.21 9.53
CA PHE A 64 -3.19 -1.39 10.96
C PHE A 64 -2.14 -2.24 11.66
N PHE A 65 -1.47 -3.16 10.95
CA PHE A 65 -0.62 -4.18 11.58
C PHE A 65 0.83 -4.22 11.07
N GLN A 66 1.19 -3.51 9.99
CA GLN A 66 2.58 -3.44 9.54
C GLN A 66 3.26 -2.12 9.95
N PRO A 67 4.19 -2.15 10.90
CA PRO A 67 4.91 -0.95 11.30
C PRO A 67 5.90 -0.55 10.20
N VAL A 68 5.99 0.76 9.93
CA VAL A 68 6.92 1.32 8.95
C VAL A 68 7.86 2.32 9.60
N LEU A 69 9.10 2.35 9.11
CA LEU A 69 10.10 3.35 9.44
C LEU A 69 10.03 4.51 8.45
N LYS A 70 10.15 5.74 8.94
CA LYS A 70 10.29 6.96 8.14
C LYS A 70 11.71 7.48 8.31
N LEU A 71 12.31 7.83 7.17
CA LEU A 71 13.63 8.44 7.14
C LEU A 71 13.53 9.87 7.69
N GLN A 72 14.20 10.15 8.80
CA GLN A 72 14.23 11.48 9.43
C GLN A 72 15.40 12.32 8.94
N ALA A 73 16.56 11.70 8.77
CA ALA A 73 17.75 12.40 8.30
C ALA A 73 18.62 11.48 7.43
N LYS A 74 19.31 12.10 6.48
CA LYS A 74 20.28 11.45 5.61
C LYS A 74 21.48 12.36 5.47
N GLU A 75 22.64 11.88 5.91
CA GLU A 75 23.90 12.61 5.85
C GLU A 75 24.92 11.83 5.02
N ARG A 76 25.77 12.55 4.28
CA ARG A 76 26.88 11.95 3.53
C ARG A 76 28.20 12.38 4.16
N LEU A 77 28.96 11.40 4.66
CA LEU A 77 30.30 11.58 5.21
C LEU A 77 31.30 10.92 4.25
N GLY A 78 31.91 11.73 3.38
CA GLY A 78 32.76 11.24 2.28
C GLY A 78 32.00 10.25 1.39
N ASN A 79 32.47 8.99 1.38
CA ASN A 79 31.87 7.91 0.59
C ASN A 79 30.74 7.16 1.30
N LYS A 80 30.44 7.47 2.57
CA LYS A 80 29.40 6.80 3.37
C LYS A 80 28.14 7.64 3.46
N VAL A 81 26.98 7.00 3.37
CA VAL A 81 25.67 7.62 3.64
C VAL A 81 25.11 7.05 4.93
N ILE A 82 24.89 7.90 5.93
CA ILE A 82 24.25 7.55 7.20
C ILE A 82 22.78 7.95 7.12
N ARG A 83 21.90 7.02 7.49
CA ARG A 83 20.45 7.23 7.52
C ARG A 83 19.95 7.07 8.95
N ARG A 84 19.22 8.07 9.45
CA ARG A 84 18.53 8.01 10.74
C ARG A 84 17.04 7.86 10.49
N TYR A 85 16.45 6.83 11.08
CA TYR A 85 15.03 6.54 10.99
C TYR A 85 14.34 6.85 12.33
N ASP A 86 13.03 7.06 12.26
CA ASP A 86 12.20 7.17 13.46
C ASP A 86 11.91 5.81 14.10
N GLN A 87 11.06 5.80 15.13
CA GLN A 87 10.54 4.56 15.69
C GLN A 87 9.50 3.95 14.74
N ALA A 88 9.56 2.62 14.60
CA ALA A 88 8.62 1.89 13.76
C ALA A 88 7.18 2.04 14.31
N LYS A 89 6.28 2.56 13.47
CA LYS A 89 4.85 2.73 13.79
C LYS A 89 3.99 2.38 12.59
N THR A 90 2.82 1.81 12.83
CA THR A 90 1.85 1.54 11.75
C THR A 90 1.26 2.85 11.23
N PRO A 91 0.82 2.91 9.96
CA PRO A 91 0.07 4.08 9.46
C PRO A 91 -1.10 4.48 10.36
N TYR A 92 -1.84 3.51 10.90
CA TYR A 92 -2.88 3.72 11.89
C TYR A 92 -2.39 4.48 13.14
N GLN A 93 -1.32 4.00 13.79
CA GLN A 93 -0.74 4.67 14.97
C GLN A 93 -0.32 6.11 14.66
N ARG A 94 0.27 6.35 13.49
CA ARG A 94 0.69 7.70 13.07
C ARG A 94 -0.50 8.64 12.88
N ILE A 95 -1.65 8.15 12.40
CA ILE A 95 -2.87 8.96 12.29
C ILE A 95 -3.38 9.35 13.68
N LEU A 96 -3.34 8.42 14.65
CA LEU A 96 -3.79 8.73 16.01
C LEU A 96 -2.94 9.81 16.69
N GLU A 97 -1.64 9.88 16.38
CA GLU A 97 -0.71 10.88 16.93
C GLU A 97 -0.82 12.27 16.30
N ARG A 98 -1.42 12.40 15.10
CA ARG A 98 -1.58 13.68 14.44
C ARG A 98 -2.66 14.54 15.08
N GLN A 99 -2.34 15.79 15.41
CA GLN A 99 -3.30 16.72 16.05
C GLN A 99 -4.32 17.32 15.09
N ASP A 100 -3.98 17.39 13.81
CA ASP A 100 -4.80 17.99 12.75
C ASP A 100 -5.87 17.05 12.17
N ILE A 101 -5.92 15.79 12.65
CA ILE A 101 -6.94 14.82 12.25
C ILE A 101 -8.13 14.91 13.21
N PRO A 102 -9.37 15.09 12.71
CA PRO A 102 -10.57 15.14 13.54
C PRO A 102 -10.73 13.92 14.45
N LEU A 103 -11.21 14.15 15.67
CA LEU A 103 -11.43 13.09 16.66
C LEU A 103 -12.40 12.02 16.17
N GLN A 104 -13.41 12.40 15.38
CA GLN A 104 -14.37 11.48 14.79
C GLN A 104 -13.69 10.46 13.87
N THR A 105 -12.73 10.90 13.05
CA THR A 105 -11.94 10.03 12.17
C THR A 105 -11.08 9.06 12.99
N LYS A 106 -10.46 9.54 14.07
CA LYS A 106 -9.68 8.69 14.99
C LYS A 106 -10.57 7.64 15.66
N ALA A 107 -11.73 8.04 16.17
CA ALA A 107 -12.69 7.14 16.81
C ALA A 107 -13.17 6.05 15.84
N HIS A 108 -13.45 6.41 14.58
CA HIS A 108 -13.81 5.44 13.54
C HIS A 108 -12.68 4.43 13.29
N LEU A 109 -11.43 4.89 13.14
CA LEU A 109 -10.28 4.01 12.93
C LEU A 109 -10.02 3.10 14.14
N MET A 110 -10.19 3.62 15.36
CA MET A 110 -10.06 2.83 16.58
C MET A 110 -11.15 1.76 16.66
N ASN A 111 -12.40 2.10 16.35
CA ASN A 111 -13.48 1.13 16.30
C ASN A 111 -13.20 0.05 15.25
N LEU A 112 -12.76 0.44 14.05
CA LEU A 112 -12.37 -0.52 13.01
C LEU A 112 -11.26 -1.45 13.53
N TYR A 113 -10.19 -0.91 14.12
CA TYR A 113 -9.08 -1.70 14.66
C TYR A 113 -9.52 -2.79 15.64
N LEU A 114 -10.48 -2.49 16.53
CA LEU A 114 -11.01 -3.45 17.51
C LEU A 114 -11.71 -4.65 16.87
N HIS A 115 -12.22 -4.50 15.64
CA HIS A 115 -12.91 -5.57 14.91
C HIS A 115 -11.98 -6.32 13.94
N LEU A 116 -10.71 -5.92 13.82
CA LEU A 116 -9.77 -6.57 12.90
C LEU A 116 -8.98 -7.67 13.60
N ASN A 117 -8.94 -8.84 12.96
CA ASN A 117 -8.06 -9.93 13.35
C ASN A 117 -6.91 -10.06 12.33
N PRO A 118 -5.65 -9.81 12.72
CA PRO A 118 -4.51 -9.86 11.79
C PRO A 118 -4.28 -11.27 11.21
N VAL A 119 -4.59 -12.33 11.95
CA VAL A 119 -4.43 -13.71 11.49
C VAL A 119 -5.49 -14.06 10.45
N GLU A 120 -6.73 -13.63 10.68
CA GLU A 120 -7.83 -13.85 9.73
C GLU A 120 -7.60 -13.08 8.43
N LEU A 121 -7.20 -11.80 8.54
CA LEU A 121 -6.82 -10.99 7.39
C LEU A 121 -5.72 -11.68 6.59
N ARG A 122 -4.68 -12.19 7.26
CA ARG A 122 -3.58 -12.87 6.58
C ARG A 122 -4.04 -14.14 5.86
N ARG A 123 -4.85 -14.98 6.51
CA ARG A 123 -5.43 -16.18 5.89
C ARG A 123 -6.28 -15.86 4.67
N ARG A 124 -7.10 -14.81 4.74
CA ARG A 124 -7.92 -14.36 3.60
C ARG A 124 -7.05 -13.91 2.43
N ILE A 125 -6.01 -13.11 2.70
CA ILE A 125 -5.06 -12.65 1.66
C ILE A 125 -4.38 -13.84 1.01
N ASP A 126 -3.71 -14.69 1.80
CA ASP A 126 -2.94 -15.83 1.29
C ASP A 126 -3.84 -16.80 0.49
N GLY A 127 -5.06 -17.07 0.99
CA GLY A 127 -6.02 -17.93 0.30
C GLY A 127 -6.50 -17.37 -1.04
N LYS A 128 -6.76 -16.06 -1.13
CA LYS A 128 -7.20 -15.40 -2.37
C LYS A 128 -6.07 -15.24 -3.36
N VAL A 129 -4.85 -14.94 -2.90
CA VAL A 129 -3.65 -14.94 -3.75
C VAL A 129 -3.40 -16.34 -4.33
N ALA A 130 -3.55 -17.40 -3.52
CA ALA A 130 -3.42 -18.77 -4.02
C ALA A 130 -4.49 -19.14 -5.05
N GLN A 131 -5.69 -18.55 -4.98
CA GLN A 131 -6.71 -18.70 -6.02
C GLN A 131 -6.32 -17.94 -7.30
N LEU A 132 -5.82 -16.71 -7.14
CA LEU A 132 -5.37 -15.88 -8.25
C LEU A 132 -4.25 -16.60 -9.04
N TRP A 133 -3.24 -17.15 -8.36
CA TRP A 133 -2.14 -17.86 -9.01
C TRP A 133 -2.53 -19.17 -9.71
N LYS A 134 -3.74 -19.69 -9.48
CA LYS A 134 -4.24 -20.87 -10.22
C LYS A 134 -4.86 -20.49 -11.56
N ILE A 135 -5.32 -19.24 -11.70
CA ILE A 135 -6.00 -18.75 -12.90
C ILE A 135 -5.14 -17.74 -13.67
N ALA A 136 -4.13 -17.17 -13.02
CA ALA A 136 -3.17 -16.29 -13.65
C ALA A 136 -2.32 -17.06 -14.69
N PRO A 137 -1.99 -16.41 -15.81
CA PRO A 137 -1.29 -17.03 -16.94
C PRO A 137 0.17 -17.37 -16.67
#